data_AF-A0A221KBQ1-F1
#
_entry.id   AF-A0A221KBQ1-F1
#
_cell.length_a   1.000
_cell.length_b   1.000
_cell.length_c   1.000
_cell.angle_alpha   90.00
_cell.angle_beta   90.00
_cell.angle_gamma   90.00
#
_symmetry.space_group_name_H-M   'P 1'
#
loop_
_entity.id
_entity.type
_entity.pdbx_description
1 polymer ?
#
loop_
_entity_poly.entity_id
_entity_poly.type
_entity_poly.pdbx_seq_one_letter_code
_entity_poly.pdbx_strand_id
1 'polypeptide(L)'
;MKAPPEKFGAVLARLKESLGKSKDVEIADALGMTKTAFHARKERDSFPAEKVAVLALHRPDLKIDVAYVLTGERQTPTSAASQPGRTSDLADIVADLIVLRDMVDRIQRRLSHLTTQGEAV
;
A
#
# COMPACT_ATOMS: atom_id res chain seq x y z
N MET A 1 -19.64 10.00 -6.62
CA MET A 1 -19.36 11.41 -6.26
C MET A 1 -17.89 11.50 -5.88
N LYS A 2 -17.08 12.31 -6.57
CA LYS A 2 -15.66 12.49 -6.23
C LYS A 2 -15.58 13.46 -5.05
N ALA A 3 -15.04 13.03 -3.91
CA ALA A 3 -14.88 13.91 -2.75
C ALA A 3 -14.08 15.17 -3.15
N PRO A 4 -14.43 16.37 -2.63
CA PRO A 4 -13.65 17.58 -2.89
C PRO A 4 -12.20 17.36 -2.43
N PRO A 5 -11.21 17.93 -3.14
CA PRO A 5 -9.82 17.81 -2.72
C PRO A 5 -9.69 18.39 -1.32
N GLU A 6 -9.39 17.54 -0.34
CA GLU A 6 -9.19 18.00 1.02
C GLU A 6 -7.93 18.86 1.13
N LYS A 7 -8.00 19.88 1.99
CA LYS A 7 -6.89 20.80 2.22
C LYS A 7 -5.69 20.03 2.77
N PHE A 8 -4.49 20.35 2.27
CA PHE A 8 -3.22 19.72 2.65
C PHE A 8 -3.05 19.56 4.16
N GLY A 9 -3.49 20.54 4.95
CA GLY A 9 -3.39 20.51 6.42
C GLY A 9 -4.19 19.38 7.08
N ALA A 10 -5.39 19.06 6.58
CA ALA A 10 -6.23 17.99 7.13
C ALA A 10 -5.63 16.62 6.85
N VAL A 11 -5.21 16.41 5.59
CA VAL A 11 -4.54 15.18 5.15
C VAL A 11 -3.23 14.96 5.92
N LEU A 12 -2.44 16.02 6.11
CA LEU A 12 -1.19 15.95 6.88
C LEU A 12 -1.44 15.60 8.35
N ALA A 13 -2.48 16.16 8.98
CA ALA A 13 -2.81 15.85 10.37
C ALA A 13 -3.12 14.36 10.56
N ARG A 14 -3.86 13.75 9.63
CA ARG A 14 -4.14 12.31 9.68
C ARG A 14 -2.90 11.46 9.42
N LEU A 15 -2.06 11.86 8.46
CA LEU A 15 -0.80 11.16 8.19
C LEU A 15 0.12 11.18 9.42
N LYS A 16 0.18 12.33 10.12
CA LYS A 16 0.91 12.47 11.39
C LYS A 16 0.40 11.53 12.47
N GLU A 17 -0.92 11.44 12.63
CA GLU A 17 -1.56 10.51 13.56
C GLU A 17 -1.21 9.05 13.20
N SER A 18 -1.34 8.66 11.93
CA SER A 18 -1.02 7.30 11.48
C SER A 18 0.44 6.93 11.67
N LEU A 19 1.37 7.89 11.52
CA LEU A 19 2.80 7.66 11.70
C LEU A 19 3.26 7.85 13.16
N GLY A 20 2.40 8.33 14.06
CA GLY A 20 2.78 8.69 15.43
C GLY A 20 3.82 9.82 15.49
N LYS A 21 3.87 10.70 14.48
CA LYS A 21 4.88 11.77 14.37
C LYS A 21 4.23 13.14 14.37
N SER A 22 4.86 14.11 15.03
CA SER A 22 4.29 15.46 15.17
C SER A 22 4.93 16.49 14.24
N LYS A 23 6.18 16.27 13.81
CA LYS A 23 6.95 17.29 13.07
C LYS A 23 6.91 17.07 11.56
N ASP A 24 6.67 18.15 10.82
CA ASP A 24 6.65 18.15 9.34
C ASP A 24 7.95 17.60 8.74
N VAL A 25 9.09 17.83 9.39
CA VAL A 25 10.39 17.31 8.96
C VAL A 25 10.46 15.78 8.98
N GLU A 26 9.85 15.15 9.97
CA GLU A 26 9.86 13.69 10.10
C GLU A 26 8.90 13.03 9.12
N ILE A 27 7.84 13.74 8.73
CA ILE A 27 6.92 13.33 7.67
C ILE A 27 7.60 13.46 6.31
N ALA A 28 8.32 14.56 6.06
CA ALA A 28 9.09 14.73 4.83
C ALA A 28 10.13 13.61 4.66
N ASP A 29 10.85 13.28 5.74
CA ASP A 29 11.82 12.18 5.78
C ASP A 29 11.16 10.82 5.51
N ALA A 30 10.04 10.52 6.18
CA ALA A 30 9.28 9.30 5.95
C ALA A 30 8.80 9.16 4.49
N LEU A 31 8.46 10.27 3.84
CA LEU A 31 8.05 10.30 2.43
C LEU A 31 9.23 10.30 1.44
N GLY A 32 10.48 10.27 1.92
CA GLY A 32 11.68 10.37 1.10
C GLY A 32 11.79 11.70 0.37
N MET A 33 11.37 12.79 1.01
CA MET A 33 11.37 14.15 0.46
C MET A 33 12.20 15.09 1.32
N THR A 34 12.80 16.11 0.70
CA THR A 34 13.47 17.17 1.46
C THR A 34 12.44 18.09 2.13
N LYS A 35 12.82 18.70 3.26
CA LYS A 35 11.99 19.68 3.98
C LYS A 35 11.50 20.82 3.06
N THR A 36 12.38 21.32 2.19
CA THR A 36 12.07 22.38 1.21
C THR A 36 11.05 21.92 0.17
N ALA A 37 11.19 20.70 -0.37
CA ALA A 37 10.22 20.16 -1.33
C ALA A 37 8.83 19.94 -0.69
N PHE A 38 8.80 19.52 0.57
CA PHE A 38 7.55 19.37 1.33
C PHE A 38 6.88 20.72 1.59
N HIS A 39 7.66 21.74 2.00
CA HIS A 39 7.15 23.09 2.21
C HIS A 39 6.57 23.71 0.94
N ALA A 40 7.28 23.60 -0.18
CA ALA A 40 6.83 24.15 -1.46
C ALA A 40 5.56 23.46 -1.99
N ARG A 41 5.29 22.21 -1.59
CA ARG A 41 4.04 21.50 -1.89
C ARG A 41 2.89 21.95 -0.99
N LYS A 42 3.18 22.20 0.30
CA LYS A 42 2.23 22.76 1.27
C LYS A 42 1.73 24.14 0.83
N GLU A 43 2.63 25.00 0.33
CA GLU A 43 2.27 26.32 -0.22
C GLU A 43 1.39 26.23 -1.47
N ARG A 44 1.59 25.18 -2.27
CA ARG A 44 0.81 24.92 -3.49
C ARG A 44 -0.45 24.07 -3.26
N ASP A 45 -0.77 23.76 -2.00
CA ASP A 45 -1.87 22.86 -1.59
C ASP A 45 -1.87 21.53 -2.39
N SER A 46 -0.67 21.01 -2.71
CA SER A 46 -0.49 19.83 -3.57
C SER A 46 0.07 18.65 -2.78
N PHE A 47 -0.83 17.79 -2.29
CA PHE A 47 -0.46 16.67 -1.45
C PHE A 47 0.20 15.52 -2.24
N PRO A 48 1.35 14.98 -1.80
CA PRO A 48 2.06 13.91 -2.51
C PRO A 48 1.41 12.53 -2.25
N ALA A 49 0.20 12.31 -2.74
CA ALA A 49 -0.56 11.07 -2.52
C ALA A 49 0.22 9.82 -2.95
N GLU A 50 0.92 9.87 -4.09
CA GLU A 50 1.76 8.77 -4.57
C GLU A 50 2.86 8.38 -3.58
N LYS A 51 3.49 9.36 -2.90
CA LYS A 51 4.54 9.10 -1.92
C LYS A 51 3.99 8.41 -0.67
N VAL A 52 2.76 8.74 -0.26
CA VAL A 52 2.10 8.06 0.86
C VAL A 52 1.78 6.62 0.49
N ALA A 53 1.29 6.36 -0.72
CA ALA A 53 1.05 5.00 -1.21
C ALA A 53 2.35 4.18 -1.26
N VAL A 54 3.43 4.77 -1.76
CA VAL A 54 4.76 4.13 -1.78
C VAL A 54 5.24 3.85 -0.35
N LEU A 55 5.10 4.79 0.59
CA LEU A 55 5.48 4.57 1.99
C LEU A 55 4.70 3.40 2.61
N ALA A 56 3.39 3.33 2.40
CA ALA A 56 2.56 2.23 2.88
C ALA A 56 2.99 0.87 2.29
N LEU A 57 3.41 0.86 1.02
CA LEU A 57 3.91 -0.34 0.35
C LEU A 57 5.27 -0.79 0.88
N HIS A 58 6.20 0.15 1.15
CA HIS A 58 7.54 -0.15 1.65
C HIS A 58 7.58 -0.45 3.16
N ARG A 59 6.60 0.05 3.92
CA ARG A 59 6.50 -0.11 5.37
C ARG A 59 5.10 -0.59 5.75
N PRO A 60 4.72 -1.82 5.36
CA PRO A 60 3.43 -2.40 5.74
C PRO A 60 3.28 -2.54 7.27
N ASP A 61 4.41 -2.62 7.98
CA ASP A 61 4.53 -2.58 9.43
C ASP A 61 3.87 -1.34 10.08
N LEU A 62 3.81 -0.20 9.38
CA LEU A 62 3.20 1.04 9.89
C LEU A 62 1.67 1.07 9.77
N LYS A 63 1.04 0.09 9.11
CA LYS A 63 -0.42 -0.02 8.94
C LYS A 63 -1.11 1.30 8.52
N ILE A 64 -0.48 2.01 7.57
CA ILE A 64 -0.99 3.28 7.07
C ILE A 64 -2.23 3.03 6.21
N ASP A 65 -3.38 3.52 6.65
CA ASP A 65 -4.60 3.54 5.85
C ASP A 65 -4.54 4.73 4.86
N VAL A 66 -4.05 4.46 3.66
CA VAL A 66 -3.88 5.48 2.61
C VAL A 66 -5.22 6.11 2.24
N ALA A 67 -6.30 5.34 2.21
CA ALA A 67 -7.63 5.84 1.89
C ALA A 67 -8.10 6.82 2.96
N TYR A 68 -7.98 6.45 4.24
CA TYR A 68 -8.31 7.34 5.35
C TYR A 68 -7.46 8.61 5.39
N VAL A 69 -6.15 8.49 5.14
CA VAL A 69 -5.27 9.66 5.13
C VAL A 69 -5.74 10.67 4.08
N LEU A 70 -5.99 10.20 2.85
CA LEU A 70 -6.33 11.06 1.71
C LEU A 70 -7.76 11.60 1.72
N THR A 71 -8.72 10.85 2.29
CA THR A 71 -10.16 11.17 2.19
C THR A 71 -10.81 11.51 3.52
N GLY A 72 -10.20 11.09 4.65
CA GLY A 72 -10.78 11.22 5.98
C GLY A 72 -11.88 10.22 6.30
N GLU A 73 -12.28 9.40 5.33
CA GLU A 73 -13.28 8.37 5.52
C GLU A 73 -12.57 7.10 6.01
N ARG A 74 -12.76 6.75 7.29
CA ARG A 74 -12.42 5.40 7.74
C ARG A 74 -13.43 4.48 7.09
N GLN A 75 -12.96 3.47 6.37
CA GLN A 75 -13.84 2.38 5.97
C GLN A 75 -14.28 1.67 7.24
N THR A 76 -15.41 2.08 7.80
CA THR A 76 -16.07 1.30 8.83
C THR A 76 -16.46 0.00 8.16
N PRO A 77 -16.05 -1.16 8.70
CA PRO A 77 -16.63 -2.42 8.27
C PRO A 77 -18.07 -2.40 8.75
N THR A 78 -18.97 -1.78 7.97
CA THR A 78 -20.38 -1.80 8.26
C THR A 78 -20.82 -3.25 8.16
N SER A 79 -21.22 -3.79 9.30
CA SER A 79 -21.80 -5.12 9.45
C SER A 79 -22.78 -5.42 8.33
N ALA A 80 -22.56 -6.56 7.69
CA ALA A 80 -23.58 -7.52 7.27
C ALA A 80 -24.97 -6.93 6.95
N ALA A 81 -25.13 -6.37 5.75
CA ALA A 81 -26.41 -6.37 5.07
C ALA A 81 -26.18 -6.56 3.57
N SER A 82 -26.20 -7.83 3.17
CA SER A 82 -26.62 -8.28 1.84
C SER A 82 -25.85 -7.74 0.63
N GLN A 83 -24.75 -8.42 0.28
CA GLN A 83 -24.41 -8.84 -1.09
C GLN A 83 -23.11 -9.68 -1.12
N PRO A 84 -23.15 -10.96 -1.55
CA PRO A 84 -21.94 -11.74 -1.85
C PRO A 84 -21.42 -11.33 -3.23
N GLY A 85 -20.85 -10.13 -3.31
CA GLY A 85 -20.01 -9.70 -4.42
C GLY A 85 -18.57 -9.73 -3.95
N ARG A 86 -17.80 -10.69 -4.44
CA ARG A 86 -16.34 -10.78 -4.27
C ARG A 86 -15.69 -9.46 -4.69
N THR A 87 -15.51 -8.52 -3.77
CA THR A 87 -14.56 -7.43 -3.95
C THR A 87 -13.30 -7.85 -3.23
N SER A 88 -12.40 -8.35 -4.05
CA SER A 88 -11.12 -8.91 -3.72
C SER A 88 -10.29 -7.97 -2.86
N ASP A 89 -10.03 -8.37 -1.63
CA ASP A 89 -8.94 -7.81 -0.87
C ASP A 89 -7.64 -8.12 -1.64
N LEU A 90 -6.79 -7.13 -1.87
CA LEU A 90 -5.51 -7.35 -2.56
C LEU A 90 -4.68 -8.39 -1.81
N ALA A 91 -4.86 -8.51 -0.49
CA ALA A 91 -4.26 -9.55 0.31
C ALA A 91 -4.70 -10.96 -0.13
N ASP A 92 -5.99 -11.16 -0.43
CA ASP A 92 -6.51 -12.45 -0.90
C ASP A 92 -6.01 -12.78 -2.31
N ILE A 93 -5.95 -11.79 -3.21
CA ILE A 93 -5.37 -11.97 -4.56
C ILE A 93 -3.88 -12.30 -4.46
N VAL A 94 -3.14 -11.60 -3.61
CA VAL A 94 -1.70 -11.82 -3.42
C VAL A 94 -1.45 -13.19 -2.79
N ALA A 95 -2.27 -13.62 -1.83
CA ALA A 95 -2.19 -14.95 -1.25
C ALA A 95 -2.40 -16.04 -2.31
N ASP A 96 -3.41 -15.88 -3.18
CA ASP A 96 -3.69 -16.81 -4.26
C ASP A 96 -2.54 -16.87 -5.29
N LEU A 97 -1.98 -15.70 -5.65
CA LEU A 97 -0.81 -15.60 -6.54
C LEU A 97 0.46 -16.24 -5.95
N ILE A 98 0.68 -16.14 -4.64
CA ILE A 98 1.80 -16.78 -3.96
C ILE A 98 1.66 -18.31 -4.03
N VAL A 99 0.46 -18.84 -3.80
CA VAL A 99 0.19 -20.29 -3.91
C VAL A 99 0.41 -20.78 -5.35
N LEU A 100 -0.06 -20.03 -6.34
CA LEU A 100 0.10 -20.40 -7.75
C LEU A 100 1.58 -20.39 -8.17
N ARG A 101 2.36 -19.39 -7.71
CA ARG A 101 3.81 -19.36 -7.93
C ARG A 101 4.50 -20.59 -7.36
N ASP A 102 4.17 -20.98 -6.13
CA ASP A 102 4.77 -22.16 -5.50
C ASP A 102 4.45 -23.46 -6.24
N MET A 103 3.23 -23.60 -6.78
CA MET A 103 2.85 -24.74 -7.62
C MET A 103 3.66 -24.81 -8.91
N VAL A 104 3.85 -23.67 -9.59
CA VAL A 104 4.70 -23.61 -10.81
C VAL A 104 6.13 -24.00 -10.47
N ASP A 105 6.67 -23.50 -9.36
CA ASP A 105 8.01 -23.84 -8.85
C ASP A 105 8.16 -25.36 -8.60
N ARG A 106 7.14 -26.02 -8.03
CA ARG A 106 7.14 -27.48 -7.86
C ARG A 106 7.12 -28.24 -9.18
N ILE A 107 6.35 -27.78 -10.16
CA ILE A 107 6.31 -28.40 -11.50
C ILE A 107 7.67 -28.27 -12.17
N GLN A 108 8.27 -27.08 -12.14
CA GLN A 108 9.58 -26.83 -12.73
C GLN A 108 10.67 -27.69 -12.08
N ARG A 109 10.72 -27.77 -10.74
CA ARG A 109 11.64 -28.67 -10.03
C ARG A 109 11.49 -30.13 -10.48
N ARG A 110 10.24 -30.61 -10.59
CA ARG A 110 9.97 -31.99 -11.00
C ARG A 110 10.38 -32.26 -12.46
N LEU A 111 10.24 -31.27 -13.34
CA LEU A 111 10.74 -31.35 -14.72
C LEU A 111 12.27 -31.32 -14.78
N SER A 112 12.94 -30.49 -13.96
CA SER A 112 14.41 -30.44 -13.88
C SER A 112 15.03 -31.76 -13.42
N HIS A 113 14.38 -32.51 -12.53
CA HIS A 113 14.86 -33.84 -12.13
C HIS A 113 14.69 -34.92 -13.21
N LEU A 114 13.73 -34.75 -14.13
CA LEU A 114 13.51 -35.69 -15.24
C LEU A 114 14.52 -35.52 -16.38
N THR A 115 15.07 -34.31 -16.57
CA THR A 115 16.09 -34.05 -17.61
C THR A 115 17.50 -34.50 -17.22
N THR A 116 17.80 -34.69 -15.92
CA THR A 116 19.14 -35.15 -15.47
C THR A 116 19.31 -36.66 -15.49
N GLN A 117 18.23 -37.46 -15.62
CA GLN A 117 18.33 -38.93 -15.71
C GLN A 117 18.58 -39.48 -17.14
N GLY A 118 18.80 -38.61 -18.15
CA GLY A 118 19.00 -39.01 -19.54
C GLY A 118 20.44 -39.05 -20.06
N GLU A 119 21.44 -38.61 -19.27
CA GLU A 119 22.83 -38.43 -19.74
C GLU A 119 23.85 -39.39 -19.08
N ALA A 120 23.45 -40.64 -18.87
CA ALA A 120 24.35 -41.71 -18.47
C ALA A 120 24.06 -42.99 -19.25
N VAL A 121 24.32 -42.97 -20.56
CA VAL A 121 24.62 -44.17 -21.38
C VAL A 121 25.70 -43.82 -22.38
#